data_AF-A0A2S1LED2-F1
#
_entry.id   AF-A0A2S1LED2-F1
#
_cell.length_a   1.000
_cell.length_b   1.000
_cell.length_c   1.000
_cell.angle_alpha   90.00
_cell.angle_beta   90.00
_cell.angle_gamma   90.00
#
_symmetry.space_group_name_H-M   'P 1'
#
loop_
_entity.id
_entity.type
_entity.pdbx_description
1 polymer ?
#
loop_
_entity_poly.entity_id
_entity_poly.type
_entity_poly.pdbx_seq_one_letter_code
_entity_poly.pdbx_strand_id
1 'polypeptide(L)'
;MTENELRTIIENKKLPKDELDNLGDNVMGYLPLLLLLLVAKDNIPALLIVLILIFYTFYCKIHERDLIAIPFQNTNAVALLEITKIAEREQWTVKFQDLFVGEYYIPFVFGQPSHKLTVILTEEVLFVNVRNIGTSKGRFPYLFGTDTICKNKVIRLIENHFESH
;
A
#
# COMPACT_ATOMS: atom_id res chain seq x y z
N MET A 1 -12.38 13.30 6.07
CA MET A 1 -11.68 12.77 7.26
C MET A 1 -11.82 13.77 8.39
N THR A 2 -12.09 13.34 9.61
CA THR A 2 -12.24 14.22 10.79
C THR A 2 -10.88 14.49 11.47
N GLU A 3 -10.75 15.57 12.23
CA GLU A 3 -9.53 15.85 13.01
C GLU A 3 -9.18 14.72 13.99
N ASN A 4 -10.19 14.09 14.61
CA ASN A 4 -9.99 12.95 15.49
C ASN A 4 -9.45 11.72 14.75
N GLU A 5 -9.91 11.46 13.52
CA GLU A 5 -9.37 10.39 12.68
C GLU A 5 -7.92 10.67 12.32
N LEU A 6 -7.60 11.89 11.90
CA LEU A 6 -6.23 12.30 11.58
C LEU A 6 -5.30 12.09 12.79
N ARG A 7 -5.72 12.55 13.98
CA ARG A 7 -4.97 12.36 15.22
C ARG A 7 -4.74 10.88 15.52
N THR A 8 -5.78 10.06 15.42
CA THR A 8 -5.71 8.62 15.66
C THR A 8 -4.75 7.93 14.69
N ILE A 9 -4.73 8.37 13.44
CA ILE A 9 -3.83 7.86 12.39
C ILE A 9 -2.38 8.19 12.71
N ILE A 10 -2.10 9.43 13.12
CA ILE A 10 -0.76 9.89 13.49
C ILE A 10 -0.25 9.13 14.73
N GLU A 11 -1.08 9.02 15.77
CA GLU A 11 -0.73 8.34 17.02
C GLU A 11 -0.46 6.84 16.81
N ASN A 12 -1.30 6.16 16.03
CA ASN A 12 -1.18 4.71 15.80
C ASN A 12 -0.25 4.35 14.63
N LYS A 13 0.19 5.33 13.83
CA LYS A 13 0.97 5.14 12.58
C LYS A 13 0.36 4.11 11.62
N LYS A 14 -0.97 3.99 11.63
CA LYS A 14 -1.71 3.01 10.81
C LYS A 14 -2.96 3.65 10.22
N LEU A 15 -3.27 3.29 8.98
CA LEU A 15 -4.54 3.66 8.36
C LEU A 15 -5.74 3.00 9.08
N PRO A 16 -6.91 3.68 9.10
CA PRO A 16 -8.16 3.06 9.51
C PRO A 16 -8.51 1.92 8.55
N LYS A 17 -9.44 1.05 8.97
CA LYS A 17 -9.94 0.01 8.07
C LYS A 17 -10.74 0.65 6.92
N ASP A 18 -10.55 0.14 5.72
CA ASP A 18 -11.24 0.63 4.52
C ASP A 18 -11.84 -0.52 3.69
N GLU A 19 -12.23 -0.24 2.44
CA GLU A 19 -12.81 -1.21 1.51
C GLU A 19 -11.93 -2.46 1.28
N LEU A 20 -10.62 -2.33 1.51
CA LEU A 20 -9.67 -3.40 1.27
C LEU A 20 -9.53 -4.35 2.46
N ASP A 21 -10.12 -4.02 3.61
CA ASP A 21 -10.10 -4.84 4.83
C ASP A 21 -11.27 -5.82 4.95
N ASN A 22 -12.08 -5.94 3.89
CA ASN A 22 -13.18 -6.90 3.85
C ASN A 22 -12.68 -8.34 4.07
N LEU A 23 -13.25 -9.01 5.08
CA LEU A 23 -12.79 -10.32 5.53
C LEU A 23 -12.94 -11.39 4.45
N GLY A 24 -14.03 -11.35 3.67
CA GLY A 24 -14.32 -12.34 2.63
C GLY A 24 -13.29 -12.33 1.49
N ASP A 25 -12.94 -11.13 1.02
CA ASP A 25 -11.96 -10.94 -0.06
C ASP A 25 -10.53 -11.27 0.40
N ASN A 26 -10.26 -11.14 1.70
CA ASN A 26 -8.99 -11.54 2.31
C ASN A 26 -8.87 -13.06 2.44
N VAL A 27 -9.94 -13.79 2.82
CA VAL A 27 -9.89 -15.26 2.98
C VAL A 27 -9.66 -15.96 1.63
N MET A 28 -10.34 -15.53 0.56
CA MET A 28 -10.12 -16.06 -0.78
C MET A 28 -8.69 -15.82 -1.28
N GLY A 29 -8.05 -14.74 -0.81
CA GLY A 29 -6.65 -14.45 -1.06
C GLY A 29 -5.68 -15.51 -0.55
N TYR A 30 -6.00 -16.23 0.52
CA TYR A 30 -5.11 -17.28 1.07
C TYR A 30 -5.33 -18.66 0.43
N LEU A 31 -6.39 -18.84 -0.36
CA LEU A 31 -6.72 -20.13 -0.96
C LEU A 31 -5.56 -20.74 -1.79
N PRO A 32 -4.82 -19.98 -2.63
CA PRO A 32 -3.67 -20.54 -3.35
C PRO A 32 -2.58 -21.08 -2.43
N LEU A 33 -2.32 -20.42 -1.28
CA LEU A 33 -1.32 -20.88 -0.31
C LEU A 33 -1.77 -22.17 0.39
N LEU A 34 -3.06 -22.30 0.70
CA LEU A 34 -3.61 -23.53 1.26
C LEU A 34 -3.50 -24.70 0.28
N LEU A 35 -3.79 -24.46 -1.02
CA LEU A 35 -3.61 -25.46 -2.06
C LEU A 35 -2.14 -25.88 -2.21
N LEU A 36 -1.21 -24.92 -2.20
CA LEU A 36 0.23 -25.23 -2.25
C LEU A 36 0.68 -26.06 -1.04
N LEU A 37 0.15 -25.79 0.15
CA LEU A 37 0.46 -26.56 1.35
C LEU A 37 -0.01 -28.03 1.23
N LEU A 38 -1.19 -28.27 0.65
CA LEU A 38 -1.69 -29.61 0.39
C LEU A 38 -0.85 -30.37 -0.65
N VAL A 39 -0.40 -29.69 -1.71
CA VAL A 39 0.46 -30.27 -2.75
C VAL A 39 1.86 -30.58 -2.20
N ALA A 40 2.40 -29.72 -1.35
CA ALA A 40 3.74 -29.85 -0.81
C ALA A 40 3.85 -30.84 0.38
N LYS A 41 2.74 -31.42 0.85
CA LYS A 41 2.67 -32.19 2.10
C LYS A 41 3.70 -33.34 2.20
N ASP A 42 4.03 -33.96 1.07
CA ASP A 42 4.94 -35.12 0.99
C ASP A 42 6.37 -34.73 0.54
N ASN A 43 6.66 -33.44 0.33
CA ASN A 43 7.96 -32.93 -0.11
C ASN A 43 8.49 -31.90 0.90
N ILE A 44 9.39 -32.34 1.79
CA ILE A 44 9.90 -31.52 2.90
C ILE A 44 10.50 -30.17 2.42
N PRO A 45 11.39 -30.12 1.42
CA PRO A 45 11.87 -28.84 0.87
C PRO A 45 10.75 -27.92 0.39
N ALA A 46 9.78 -28.44 -0.37
CA ALA A 46 8.66 -27.66 -0.86
C ALA A 46 7.77 -27.17 0.29
N LEU A 47 7.52 -28.01 1.30
CA LEU A 47 6.74 -27.67 2.47
C LEU A 47 7.37 -26.51 3.24
N LEU A 48 8.69 -26.52 3.43
CA LEU A 48 9.42 -25.44 4.09
C LEU A 48 9.27 -24.11 3.34
N ILE A 49 9.39 -24.14 2.01
CA ILE A 49 9.18 -22.96 1.16
C ILE A 49 7.76 -22.42 1.36
N VAL A 50 6.73 -23.27 1.27
CA VAL A 50 5.33 -22.86 1.44
C VAL A 50 5.09 -22.26 2.83
N LEU A 51 5.66 -22.84 3.88
CA LEU A 51 5.57 -22.28 5.23
C LEU A 51 6.19 -20.89 5.34
N ILE A 52 7.38 -20.67 4.76
CA ILE A 52 8.01 -19.35 4.70
C ILE A 52 7.11 -18.35 3.97
N LEU A 53 6.51 -18.75 2.85
CA LEU A 53 5.59 -17.90 2.08
C LEU A 53 4.34 -17.54 2.91
N ILE A 54 3.80 -18.48 3.68
CA ILE A 54 2.67 -18.22 4.58
C ILE A 54 3.07 -17.20 5.65
N PHE A 55 4.16 -17.42 6.38
CA PHE A 55 4.63 -16.48 7.42
C PHE A 55 4.89 -15.09 6.84
N TYR A 56 5.55 -15.02 5.69
CA TYR A 56 5.82 -13.76 5.00
C TYR A 56 4.52 -13.04 4.60
N THR A 57 3.54 -13.78 4.06
CA THR A 57 2.25 -13.20 3.67
C THR A 57 1.50 -12.64 4.89
N PHE A 58 1.47 -13.37 6.01
CA PHE A 58 0.87 -12.87 7.26
C PHE A 58 1.60 -11.66 7.82
N TYR A 59 2.93 -11.67 7.79
CA TYR A 59 3.74 -10.53 8.17
C TYR A 59 3.39 -9.29 7.33
N CYS A 60 3.40 -9.42 6.00
CA CYS A 60 3.02 -8.32 5.10
C CYS A 60 1.59 -7.82 5.36
N LYS A 61 0.64 -8.73 5.64
CA LYS A 61 -0.75 -8.38 5.97
C LYS A 61 -0.85 -7.55 7.25
N ILE A 62 -0.14 -7.94 8.31
CA ILE A 62 -0.14 -7.23 9.61
C ILE A 62 0.39 -5.79 9.45
N HIS A 63 1.38 -5.63 8.58
CA HIS A 63 2.08 -4.36 8.34
C HIS A 63 1.56 -3.58 7.14
N GLU A 64 0.50 -4.03 6.46
CA GLU A 64 0.06 -3.39 5.21
C GLU A 64 -0.45 -1.96 5.41
N ARG A 65 -1.01 -1.68 6.58
CA ARG A 65 -1.61 -0.38 6.92
C ARG A 65 -0.61 0.57 7.56
N ASP A 66 0.62 0.13 7.79
CA ASP A 66 1.65 0.95 8.43
C ASP A 66 1.96 2.15 7.53
N LEU A 67 2.04 3.32 8.15
CA LEU A 67 2.36 4.57 7.50
C LEU A 67 3.86 4.83 7.53
N ILE A 68 4.35 5.40 6.45
CA ILE A 68 5.72 5.87 6.33
C ILE A 68 5.67 7.40 6.36
N ALA A 69 6.41 7.97 7.30
CA ALA A 69 6.50 9.42 7.47
C ALA A 69 7.65 9.95 6.63
N ILE A 70 7.32 10.87 5.72
CA ILE A 70 8.29 11.60 4.90
C ILE A 70 8.22 13.07 5.35
N PRO A 71 9.28 13.63 5.95
CA PRO A 71 9.29 15.04 6.33
C PRO A 71 9.29 15.92 5.08
N PHE A 72 8.63 17.07 5.14
CA PHE A 72 8.64 18.08 4.09
C PHE A 72 8.61 19.49 4.68
N GLN A 73 9.15 20.48 3.94
CA GLN A 73 9.30 21.86 4.44
C GLN A 73 8.24 22.84 3.89
N ASN A 74 7.36 22.37 3.01
CA ASN A 74 6.38 23.19 2.31
C ASN A 74 5.03 23.24 3.07
N THR A 75 4.09 24.06 2.59
CA THR A 75 2.70 24.04 3.11
C THR A 75 1.93 22.83 2.55
N ASN A 76 0.88 22.38 3.24
CA ASN A 76 0.05 21.24 2.81
C ASN A 76 -0.47 21.38 1.37
N ALA A 77 -0.92 22.58 1.00
CA ALA A 77 -1.46 22.85 -0.34
C ALA A 77 -0.39 22.67 -1.44
N VAL A 78 0.84 23.12 -1.17
CA VAL A 78 1.97 22.94 -2.09
C VAL A 78 2.36 21.47 -2.17
N ALA A 79 2.45 20.77 -1.04
CA ALA A 79 2.80 19.36 -1.02
C ALA A 79 1.79 18.49 -1.78
N LEU A 80 0.48 18.76 -1.66
CA LEU A 80 -0.55 18.04 -2.43
C LEU A 80 -0.44 18.31 -3.93
N LEU A 81 -0.12 19.55 -4.31
CA LEU A 81 0.13 19.91 -5.72
C LEU A 81 1.33 19.15 -6.27
N GLU A 82 2.42 19.05 -5.50
CA GLU A 82 3.61 18.29 -5.90
C GLU A 82 3.33 16.79 -6.07
N ILE A 83 2.55 16.19 -5.15
CA ILE A 83 2.09 14.80 -5.32
C ILE A 83 1.21 14.64 -6.56
N THR A 84 0.37 15.62 -6.88
CA THR A 84 -0.48 15.58 -8.08
C THR A 84 0.37 15.63 -9.36
N LYS A 85 1.42 16.46 -9.40
CA LYS A 85 2.37 16.49 -10.52
C LYS A 85 3.10 15.15 -10.70
N ILE A 86 3.49 14.51 -9.59
CA ILE A 86 4.06 13.16 -9.61
C ILE A 86 3.04 12.18 -10.21
N ALA A 87 1.80 12.22 -9.73
CA ALA A 87 0.72 11.33 -10.19
C ALA A 87 0.49 11.47 -11.70
N GLU A 88 0.45 12.69 -12.23
CA GLU A 88 0.32 12.94 -13.67
C GLU A 88 1.51 12.38 -14.46
N ARG A 89 2.74 12.63 -14.01
CA ARG A 89 3.97 12.13 -14.67
C ARG A 89 4.02 10.61 -14.71
N GLU A 90 3.66 9.96 -13.60
CA GLU A 90 3.69 8.51 -13.45
C GLU A 90 2.38 7.82 -13.89
N GLN A 91 1.43 8.59 -14.47
CA GLN A 91 0.13 8.12 -14.96
C GLN A 91 -0.73 7.43 -13.87
N TRP A 92 -0.64 7.91 -12.63
CA TRP A 92 -1.51 7.47 -11.55
C TRP A 92 -2.89 8.09 -11.70
N THR A 93 -3.93 7.32 -11.39
CA THR A 93 -5.31 7.80 -11.48
C THR A 93 -5.76 8.34 -10.12
N VAL A 94 -6.25 9.58 -10.08
CA VAL A 94 -6.82 10.15 -8.85
C VAL A 94 -8.10 9.42 -8.49
N LYS A 95 -8.16 8.85 -7.29
CA LYS A 95 -9.36 8.21 -6.74
C LYS A 95 -10.14 9.21 -5.88
N PHE A 96 -9.43 9.92 -5.01
CA PHE A 96 -10.00 10.89 -4.08
C PHE A 96 -8.95 11.96 -3.75
N GLN A 97 -9.39 13.21 -3.60
CA GLN A 97 -8.51 14.30 -3.21
C GLN A 97 -9.28 15.31 -2.35
N ASP A 98 -8.70 15.62 -1.21
CA ASP A 98 -9.15 16.61 -0.24
C ASP A 98 -7.93 17.39 0.27
N LEU A 99 -8.13 18.46 1.04
CA LEU A 99 -7.07 19.39 1.47
C LEU A 99 -5.91 18.70 2.20
N PHE A 100 -6.20 17.62 2.93
CA PHE A 100 -5.23 16.89 3.75
C PHE A 100 -5.02 15.44 3.30
N VAL A 101 -5.75 14.96 2.29
CA VAL A 101 -5.73 13.54 1.90
C VAL A 101 -5.78 13.41 0.39
N GLY A 102 -4.86 12.61 -0.16
CA GLY A 102 -4.90 12.17 -1.55
C GLY A 102 -4.92 10.64 -1.63
N GLU A 103 -5.83 10.08 -2.42
CA GLU A 103 -5.81 8.67 -2.80
C GLU A 103 -5.61 8.52 -4.30
N TYR A 104 -4.65 7.68 -4.69
CA TYR A 104 -4.28 7.44 -6.08
C TYR A 104 -4.24 5.94 -6.38
N TYR A 105 -4.69 5.55 -7.56
CA TYR A 105 -4.46 4.23 -8.11
C TYR A 105 -3.19 4.21 -8.95
N ILE A 106 -2.28 3.31 -8.60
CA ILE A 106 -1.04 3.07 -9.34
C ILE A 106 -1.30 1.95 -10.36
N PRO A 107 -1.12 2.21 -11.66
CA PRO A 107 -1.34 1.22 -12.69
C PRO A 107 -0.26 0.12 -12.65
N PHE A 108 -0.63 -1.06 -13.13
CA PHE A 108 0.27 -2.17 -13.42
C PHE A 108 0.26 -2.49 -14.91
N VAL A 109 0.64 -3.71 -15.26
CA VAL A 109 0.56 -4.21 -16.64
C VAL A 109 -0.87 -4.01 -17.19
N PHE A 110 -0.97 -3.50 -18.42
CA PHE A 110 -2.23 -3.18 -19.11
C PHE A 110 -3.08 -2.07 -18.47
N GLY A 111 -2.49 -1.20 -17.65
CA GLY A 111 -3.19 -0.04 -17.08
C GLY A 111 -4.22 -0.40 -16.01
N GLN A 112 -4.28 -1.67 -15.58
CA GLN A 112 -5.16 -2.07 -14.49
C GLN A 112 -4.59 -1.55 -13.16
N PRO A 113 -5.45 -1.02 -12.27
CA PRO A 113 -4.99 -0.56 -10.97
C PRO A 113 -4.54 -1.77 -10.15
N SER A 114 -3.34 -1.70 -9.57
CA SER A 114 -2.79 -2.78 -8.72
C SER A 114 -2.51 -2.33 -7.30
N HIS A 115 -2.23 -1.05 -7.12
CA HIS A 115 -1.95 -0.50 -5.81
C HIS A 115 -2.78 0.76 -5.59
N LYS A 116 -3.16 0.97 -4.34
CA LYS A 116 -3.73 2.20 -3.81
C LYS A 116 -2.64 2.89 -3.01
N LEU A 117 -2.27 4.09 -3.43
CA LEU A 117 -1.47 5.02 -2.65
C LEU A 117 -2.42 5.91 -1.85
N THR A 118 -2.22 5.98 -0.55
CA THR A 118 -2.88 6.93 0.35
C THR A 118 -1.82 7.87 0.90
N VAL A 119 -2.07 9.16 0.74
CA VAL A 119 -1.22 10.24 1.19
C VAL A 119 -2.02 11.08 2.18
N ILE A 120 -1.45 11.31 3.36
CA ILE A 120 -2.05 12.13 4.40
C ILE A 120 -1.06 13.22 4.76
N LEU A 121 -1.51 14.46 4.66
CA LEU A 121 -0.71 15.66 4.90
C LEU A 121 -0.97 16.17 6.32
N THR A 122 0.13 16.42 7.02
CA THR A 122 0.18 17.19 8.27
C THR A 122 1.17 18.34 8.09
N GLU A 123 1.28 19.26 9.04
CA GLU A 123 2.03 20.52 8.87
C GLU A 123 3.44 20.38 8.28
N GLU A 124 4.20 19.35 8.70
CA GLU A 124 5.59 19.12 8.24
C GLU A 124 5.87 17.67 7.86
N VAL A 125 4.85 16.79 7.90
CA VAL A 125 5.02 15.36 7.64
C VAL A 125 3.97 14.83 6.70
N LEU A 126 4.44 14.17 5.65
CA LEU A 126 3.66 13.43 4.67
C LEU A 126 3.61 11.98 5.10
N PHE A 127 2.44 11.49 5.49
CA PHE A 127 2.24 10.08 5.77
C PHE A 127 1.81 9.35 4.50
N VAL A 128 2.58 8.35 4.11
CA VAL A 128 2.40 7.58 2.89
C VAL A 128 2.11 6.13 3.21
N ASN A 129 1.13 5.56 2.52
CA ASN A 129 0.85 4.14 2.57
C ASN A 129 0.52 3.62 1.16
N VAL A 130 1.14 2.52 0.76
CA VAL A 130 0.92 1.86 -0.53
C VAL A 130 0.41 0.45 -0.25
N ARG A 131 -0.81 0.16 -0.71
CA ARG A 131 -1.49 -1.13 -0.50
C ARG A 131 -1.81 -1.79 -1.82
N ASN A 132 -1.57 -3.10 -1.90
CA ASN A 132 -2.02 -3.90 -3.02
C ASN A 132 -3.56 -4.03 -2.97
N ILE A 133 -4.23 -3.77 -4.09
CA ILE A 133 -5.68 -3.92 -4.25
C ILE A 133 -6.06 -5.27 -4.87
N GLY A 134 -5.08 -6.04 -5.36
CA GLY A 134 -5.24 -7.32 -6.03
C GLY A 134 -5.69 -7.19 -7.49
N THR A 135 -5.57 -8.27 -8.25
CA THR A 135 -6.22 -8.41 -9.56
C THR A 135 -7.54 -9.15 -9.36
N SER A 136 -8.66 -8.49 -9.67
CA SER A 136 -10.02 -9.08 -9.67
C SER A 136 -10.50 -9.74 -8.36
N LYS A 137 -11.14 -8.94 -7.48
CA LYS A 137 -12.01 -9.38 -6.36
C LYS A 137 -11.39 -10.33 -5.31
N GLY A 138 -10.09 -10.54 -5.33
CA GLY A 138 -9.35 -11.29 -4.31
C GLY A 138 -7.93 -10.78 -4.25
N ARG A 139 -7.47 -10.46 -3.05
CA ARG A 139 -6.07 -10.08 -2.82
C ARG A 139 -5.24 -11.35 -2.97
N PHE A 140 -4.65 -11.59 -4.14
CA PHE A 140 -3.66 -12.66 -4.26
C PHE A 140 -2.63 -12.48 -3.13
N PRO A 141 -2.19 -13.54 -2.45
CA PRO A 141 -1.21 -13.38 -1.39
C PRO A 141 -0.01 -12.70 -2.02
N TYR A 142 0.35 -11.54 -1.47
CA TYR A 142 1.31 -10.56 -1.99
C TYR A 142 2.16 -11.13 -3.11
N LEU A 143 2.00 -10.62 -4.34
CA LEU A 143 2.81 -11.10 -5.47
C LEU A 143 4.27 -10.94 -5.07
N PHE A 144 4.91 -12.07 -4.72
CA PHE A 144 6.08 -12.09 -3.84
C PHE A 144 7.16 -11.15 -4.35
N GLY A 145 7.49 -10.14 -3.53
CA GLY A 145 8.49 -9.11 -3.85
C GLY A 145 8.00 -7.97 -4.74
N THR A 146 7.08 -8.19 -5.68
CA THR A 146 6.62 -7.12 -6.60
C THR A 146 5.88 -5.99 -5.87
N ASP A 147 5.06 -6.32 -4.87
CA ASP A 147 4.35 -5.33 -4.07
C ASP A 147 5.32 -4.51 -3.20
N THR A 148 6.34 -5.16 -2.63
CA THR A 148 7.40 -4.50 -1.86
C THR A 148 8.25 -3.60 -2.77
N ILE A 149 8.60 -4.06 -3.96
CA ILE A 149 9.34 -3.28 -4.96
C ILE A 149 8.52 -2.06 -5.40
N CYS A 150 7.23 -2.24 -5.69
CA CYS A 150 6.34 -1.15 -6.06
C CYS A 150 6.23 -0.12 -4.94
N LYS A 151 5.96 -0.57 -3.71
CA LYS A 151 5.93 0.27 -2.51
C LYS A 151 7.22 1.09 -2.38
N ASN A 152 8.37 0.43 -2.39
CA ASN A 152 9.68 1.10 -2.24
C ASN A 152 9.95 2.08 -3.39
N LYS A 153 9.60 1.74 -4.63
CA LYS A 153 9.75 2.61 -5.80
C LYS A 153 8.92 3.89 -5.63
N VAL A 154 7.66 3.76 -5.23
CA VAL A 154 6.74 4.90 -5.04
C VAL A 154 7.23 5.80 -3.90
N ILE A 155 7.58 5.21 -2.75
CA ILE A 155 8.08 5.97 -1.60
C ILE A 155 9.34 6.73 -1.97
N ARG A 156 10.33 6.06 -2.56
CA ARG A 156 11.60 6.69 -2.94
C ARG A 156 11.40 7.80 -3.97
N LEU A 157 10.45 7.64 -4.88
CA LEU A 157 10.11 8.66 -5.86
C LEU A 157 9.55 9.92 -5.18
N ILE A 158 8.70 9.74 -4.17
CA ILE A 158 8.15 10.85 -3.37
C ILE A 158 9.26 11.49 -2.52
N GLU A 159 10.05 10.69 -1.79
CA GLU A 159 11.18 11.16 -0.96
C GLU A 159 12.15 12.02 -1.79
N ASN A 160 12.64 11.50 -2.92
CA ASN A 160 13.56 12.23 -3.79
C ASN A 160 12.96 13.56 -4.28
N HIS A 161 11.65 13.63 -4.50
CA HIS A 161 10.98 14.85 -4.97
C HIS A 161 10.96 15.93 -3.89
N PHE A 162 10.70 15.56 -2.64
CA PHE A 162 10.69 16.47 -1.49
C PHE A 162 12.07 16.75 -0.89
N GLU A 163 13.10 15.94 -1.17
CA GLU A 163 14.48 16.26 -0.82
C GLU A 163 15.14 17.24 -1.82
N SER A 164 14.64 17.29 -3.06
CA SER A 164 15.19 18.13 -4.14
C SER A 164 14.53 19.51 -4.26
N HIS A 165 13.47 19.78 -3.49
CA HIS A 165 12.68 21.01 -3.50
C HIS A 165 12.43 21.51 -2.07
#